data_AF-A0AA86RZK5-F1
#
_entry.id   AF-A0AA86RZK5-F1
#
_cell.length_a   1.000
_cell.length_b   1.000
_cell.length_c   1.000
_cell.angle_alpha   90.00
_cell.angle_beta   90.00
_cell.angle_gamma   90.00
#
_symmetry.space_group_name_H-M   'P 1'
#
loop_
_entity.id
_entity.type
_entity.pdbx_description
1 polymer ?
#
loop_
_entity_poly.entity_id
_entity_poly.type
_entity_poly.pdbx_seq_one_letter_code
_entity_poly.pdbx_strand_id
1 'polypeptide(L)'
;MKESKKGFIIWNWAPQLLILNHPAIGGIVTHCGWNSILESLSAGLPMITWPMFAEQFYNERLLVDVLKVGVPVGVKENKFWASKDMAHVVGREEIAKAVVQLMEKEEGRETRRRARKLCDASKKTIEKGGDSYNNLMQLIDDLKSLKISKAHSRSSTLYCGYRVCQLLACDNIKNDVTDDSGFAKDETTCEIQKEEN
;
A
#
# COMPACT_ATOMS: atom_id res chain seq x y z
N MET A 1 -11.13 -12.92 29.55
CA MET A 1 -11.03 -11.45 29.66
C MET A 1 -11.00 -11.07 31.13
N LYS A 2 -10.22 -10.07 31.54
CA LYS A 2 -10.19 -9.59 32.94
C LYS A 2 -10.45 -8.08 32.95
N GLU A 3 -11.36 -7.64 33.81
CA GLU A 3 -11.78 -6.23 33.90
C GLU A 3 -11.51 -5.66 35.29
N SER A 4 -11.25 -4.37 35.33
CA SER A 4 -11.20 -3.54 36.52
C SER A 4 -11.75 -2.14 36.19
N LYS A 5 -11.98 -1.32 37.20
CA LYS A 5 -12.48 0.07 37.01
C LYS A 5 -11.58 0.94 36.11
N LYS A 6 -10.30 0.59 35.91
CA LYS A 6 -9.31 1.40 35.19
C LYS A 6 -8.64 0.68 34.02
N GLY A 7 -8.99 -0.58 33.75
CA GLY A 7 -8.25 -1.37 32.78
C GLY A 7 -8.91 -2.69 32.43
N PHE A 8 -8.63 -3.13 31.22
CA PHE A 8 -9.29 -4.26 30.58
C PHE A 8 -8.24 -5.10 29.85
N ILE A 9 -8.24 -6.41 30.09
CA ILE A 9 -7.29 -7.36 29.51
C ILE A 9 -8.05 -8.32 28.61
N ILE A 10 -7.76 -8.24 27.32
CA ILE A 10 -8.23 -9.16 26.28
C ILE A 10 -7.08 -10.12 25.97
N TRP A 11 -7.37 -11.41 25.97
CA TRP A 11 -6.41 -12.44 25.58
C TRP A 11 -6.57 -12.77 24.11
N ASN A 12 -5.46 -13.04 23.44
CA ASN A 12 -5.39 -13.37 22.02
C ASN A 12 -5.80 -12.21 21.11
N TRP A 13 -7.02 -12.24 20.58
CA TRP A 13 -7.47 -11.31 19.56
C TRP A 13 -8.40 -10.25 20.15
N ALA A 14 -8.16 -9.00 19.78
CA ALA A 14 -9.02 -7.87 20.08
C ALA A 14 -9.47 -7.21 18.77
N PRO A 15 -10.68 -6.62 18.71
CA PRO A 15 -11.15 -5.90 17.53
C PRO A 15 -10.43 -4.55 17.40
N GLN A 16 -9.15 -4.59 17.02
CA GLN A 16 -8.20 -3.47 17.07
C GLN A 16 -8.74 -2.23 16.37
N LEU A 17 -9.26 -2.35 15.14
CA LEU A 17 -9.80 -1.21 14.40
C LEU A 17 -10.99 -0.55 15.09
N LEU A 18 -11.88 -1.33 15.72
CA LEU A 18 -13.02 -0.78 16.47
C LEU A 18 -12.55 -0.07 17.74
N ILE A 19 -11.54 -0.62 18.41
CA ILE A 19 -10.94 -0.01 19.60
C ILE A 19 -10.26 1.31 19.21
N LEU A 20 -9.36 1.31 18.22
CA LEU A 20 -8.60 2.50 17.82
C LEU A 20 -9.51 3.64 17.34
N ASN A 21 -10.62 3.35 16.67
CA ASN A 21 -11.57 4.38 16.22
C ASN A 21 -12.55 4.85 17.31
N HIS A 22 -12.49 4.27 18.51
CA HIS A 22 -13.40 4.64 19.59
C HIS A 22 -12.99 5.99 20.21
N PRO A 23 -13.91 6.96 20.41
CA PRO A 23 -13.60 8.30 20.93
C PRO A 23 -12.91 8.33 22.30
N ALA A 24 -13.07 7.27 23.10
CA ALA A 24 -12.42 7.15 24.42
C ALA A 24 -10.93 6.82 24.36
N ILE A 25 -10.38 6.42 23.20
CA ILE A 25 -8.96 6.10 23.07
C ILE A 25 -8.14 7.39 22.92
N GLY A 26 -7.17 7.57 23.80
CA GLY A 26 -6.27 8.72 23.81
C GLY A 26 -4.92 8.49 23.12
N GLY A 27 -4.57 7.24 22.85
CA GLY A 27 -3.30 6.83 22.24
C GLY A 27 -3.10 5.31 22.29
N ILE A 28 -2.01 4.84 21.67
CA ILE A 28 -1.67 3.42 21.53
C ILE A 28 -0.20 3.20 21.92
N VAL A 29 0.11 2.06 22.55
CA VAL A 29 1.49 1.56 22.65
C VAL A 29 1.72 0.60 21.49
N THR A 30 2.77 0.82 20.70
CA THR A 30 3.05 0.00 19.52
C THR A 30 4.53 -0.33 19.41
N HIS A 31 4.81 -1.48 18.80
CA HIS A 31 6.16 -1.89 18.44
C HIS A 31 6.72 -1.18 17.20
N CYS A 32 6.02 -0.17 16.69
CA CYS A 32 6.42 0.65 15.54
C CYS A 32 6.47 -0.10 14.20
N GLY A 33 5.74 -1.23 14.07
CA GLY A 33 5.48 -1.83 12.77
C GLY A 33 4.63 -0.91 11.89
N TRP A 34 4.95 -0.83 10.59
CA TRP A 34 4.35 0.16 9.68
C TRP A 34 2.82 0.10 9.61
N ASN A 35 2.22 -1.10 9.65
CA ASN A 35 0.77 -1.25 9.61
C ASN A 35 0.10 -0.63 10.85
N SER A 36 0.61 -0.91 12.05
CA SER A 36 0.07 -0.33 13.29
C SER A 36 0.22 1.20 13.32
N ILE A 37 1.28 1.72 12.69
CA ILE A 37 1.47 3.17 12.51
C ILE A 37 0.37 3.74 11.62
N LEU A 38 0.13 3.14 10.45
CA LEU A 38 -0.91 3.60 9.52
C LEU A 38 -2.31 3.55 10.15
N GLU A 39 -2.64 2.50 10.88
CA GLU A 39 -3.91 2.38 11.60
C GLU A 39 -4.06 3.47 12.67
N SER A 40 -3.02 3.71 13.46
CA SER A 40 -3.01 4.77 14.49
C SER A 40 -3.18 6.16 13.88
N LEU A 41 -2.43 6.48 12.82
CA LEU A 41 -2.52 7.77 12.15
C LEU A 41 -3.86 7.96 11.45
N SER A 42 -4.43 6.89 10.87
CA SER A 42 -5.76 6.92 10.26
C SER A 42 -6.87 7.15 11.30
N ALA A 43 -6.66 6.72 12.55
CA ALA A 43 -7.54 7.01 13.69
C ALA A 43 -7.23 8.36 14.37
N GLY A 44 -6.15 9.05 13.99
CA GLY A 44 -5.72 10.31 14.61
C GLY A 44 -5.16 10.15 16.02
N LEU A 45 -4.62 8.98 16.33
CA LEU A 45 -4.06 8.64 17.63
C LEU A 45 -2.54 8.81 17.65
N PRO A 46 -1.98 9.40 18.71
CA PRO A 46 -0.55 9.41 18.94
C PRO A 46 -0.08 8.06 19.54
N MET A 47 1.23 7.84 19.51
CA MET A 47 1.82 6.54 19.84
C MET A 47 2.85 6.64 20.97
N ILE A 48 2.90 5.63 21.84
CA ILE A 48 4.10 5.29 22.61
C ILE A 48 4.88 4.28 21.77
N THR A 49 6.14 4.60 21.46
CA THR A 49 6.98 3.79 20.60
C THR A 49 7.79 2.79 21.42
N TRP A 50 7.69 1.51 21.05
CA TRP A 50 8.35 0.39 21.70
C TRP A 50 8.98 -0.55 20.65
N PRO A 51 9.94 -0.06 19.84
CA PRO A 51 10.52 -0.87 18.76
C PRO A 51 11.15 -2.16 19.31
N MET A 52 11.01 -3.26 18.56
CA MET A 52 11.51 -4.57 18.94
C MET A 52 12.60 -5.07 17.97
N PHE A 53 12.40 -4.95 16.65
CA PHE A 53 13.33 -5.44 15.62
C PHE A 53 13.12 -4.79 14.24
N ALA A 54 13.88 -5.21 13.22
CA ALA A 54 13.74 -4.78 11.82
C ALA A 54 13.82 -3.25 11.64
N GLU A 55 12.90 -2.66 10.88
CA GLU A 55 12.85 -1.23 10.55
C GLU A 55 12.20 -0.38 11.64
N GLN A 56 11.68 -1.00 12.71
CA GLN A 56 10.89 -0.35 13.75
C GLN A 56 11.62 0.79 14.45
N PHE A 57 12.95 0.71 14.58
CA PHE A 57 13.78 1.78 15.13
C PHE A 57 13.84 3.00 14.21
N TYR A 58 13.84 2.82 12.89
CA TYR A 58 13.73 3.93 11.94
C TYR A 58 12.33 4.54 11.97
N ASN A 59 11.29 3.69 12.06
CA ASN A 59 9.93 4.15 12.22
C ASN A 59 9.74 4.94 13.51
N GLU A 60 10.33 4.52 14.63
CA GLU A 60 10.35 5.30 15.87
C GLU A 60 10.94 6.70 15.64
N ARG A 61 12.08 6.81 14.96
CA ARG A 61 12.69 8.10 14.63
C ARG A 61 11.78 8.97 13.77
N LEU A 62 11.10 8.39 12.78
CA LEU A 62 10.10 9.12 12.01
C LEU A 62 8.97 9.65 12.91
N LEU A 63 8.44 8.84 13.82
CA LEU A 63 7.33 9.21 14.70
C LEU A 63 7.72 10.25 15.75
N VAL A 64 8.88 10.08 16.39
CA VAL A 64 9.35 10.89 17.53
C VAL A 64 10.09 12.14 17.05
N ASP A 65 10.98 12.00 16.07
CA ASP A 65 11.90 13.07 15.68
C ASP A 65 11.35 13.94 14.55
N VAL A 66 10.62 13.36 13.59
CA VAL A 66 10.12 14.09 12.41
C VAL A 66 8.65 14.50 12.58
N LEU A 67 7.75 13.54 12.72
CA LEU A 67 6.31 13.79 12.78
C LEU A 67 5.86 14.36 14.14
N LYS A 68 6.64 14.11 15.20
CA LYS A 68 6.35 14.48 16.60
C LYS A 68 4.98 13.98 17.07
N VAL A 69 4.64 12.76 16.68
CA VAL A 69 3.40 12.05 17.07
C VAL A 69 3.67 10.83 17.97
N GLY A 70 4.93 10.61 18.34
CA GLY A 70 5.40 9.51 19.18
C GLY A 70 6.07 9.96 20.48
N VAL A 71 5.97 9.15 21.53
CA VAL A 71 6.75 9.24 22.77
C VAL A 71 7.53 7.93 22.96
N PRO A 72 8.88 7.96 23.02
CA PRO A 72 9.66 6.74 23.16
C PRO A 72 9.62 6.18 24.58
N VAL A 73 9.46 4.87 24.68
CA VAL A 73 9.54 4.16 25.97
C VAL A 73 11.01 3.95 26.41
N GLY A 74 11.97 4.10 25.49
CA GLY A 74 13.40 4.08 25.79
C GLY A 74 14.16 2.83 25.37
N VAL A 75 13.60 1.98 24.49
CA VAL A 75 14.35 0.85 23.91
C VAL A 75 15.45 1.38 22.98
N LYS A 76 16.69 0.91 23.17
CA LYS A 76 17.85 1.36 22.38
C LYS A 76 18.51 0.26 21.55
N GLU A 77 18.20 -1.00 21.81
CA GLU A 77 18.88 -2.13 21.21
C GLU A 77 18.01 -2.80 20.15
N ASN A 78 18.46 -2.81 18.90
CA ASN A 78 17.84 -3.58 17.83
C ASN A 78 18.41 -5.01 17.84
N LYS A 79 17.76 -5.91 18.58
CA LYS A 79 18.14 -7.31 18.66
C LYS A 79 17.39 -8.12 17.61
N PHE A 80 18.08 -9.05 16.97
CA PHE A 80 17.42 -10.00 16.08
C PHE A 80 16.47 -10.87 16.91
N TRP A 81 15.27 -11.17 16.40
CA TRP A 81 14.23 -11.87 17.17
C TRP A 81 14.66 -13.26 17.67
N ALA A 82 15.67 -13.88 17.04
CA ALA A 82 16.23 -15.17 17.43
C ALA A 82 17.46 -15.08 18.38
N SER A 83 17.84 -13.88 18.82
CA SER A 83 18.95 -13.70 19.77
C SER A 83 18.54 -14.24 21.14
N LYS A 84 19.32 -15.15 21.71
CA LYS A 84 19.08 -15.73 23.05
C LYS A 84 19.50 -14.83 24.21
N ASP A 85 20.13 -13.69 23.92
CA ASP A 85 20.55 -12.75 24.95
C ASP A 85 19.34 -12.08 25.58
N MET A 86 19.35 -11.96 26.91
CA MET A 86 18.34 -11.23 27.65
C MET A 86 18.25 -9.81 27.06
N ALA A 87 17.11 -9.50 26.44
CA ALA A 87 16.83 -8.16 25.95
C ALA A 87 16.86 -7.18 27.14
N HIS A 88 17.36 -5.97 26.91
CA HIS A 88 17.23 -4.92 27.91
C HIS A 88 15.75 -4.72 28.22
N VAL A 89 15.35 -5.02 29.46
CA VAL A 89 13.97 -4.89 29.91
C VAL A 89 13.71 -3.44 30.28
N VAL A 90 12.74 -2.83 29.64
CA VAL A 90 12.28 -1.47 29.98
C VAL A 90 11.66 -1.50 31.38
N GLY A 91 12.16 -0.63 32.26
CA GLY A 91 11.65 -0.50 33.63
C GLY A 91 10.22 0.04 33.67
N ARG A 92 9.51 -0.26 34.76
CA ARG A 92 8.12 0.20 34.95
C ARG A 92 8.03 1.73 35.07
N GLU A 93 9.07 2.36 35.58
CA GLU A 93 9.19 3.80 35.76
C GLU A 93 9.21 4.51 34.40
N GLU A 94 9.96 3.99 33.43
CA GLU A 94 10.02 4.49 32.05
C GLU A 94 8.67 4.35 31.34
N ILE A 95 8.03 3.19 31.49
CA ILE A 95 6.69 2.94 30.93
C ILE A 95 5.68 3.94 31.51
N ALA A 96 5.65 4.09 32.84
CA ALA A 96 4.75 5.03 33.50
C ALA A 96 5.01 6.47 33.06
N LYS A 97 6.27 6.87 32.92
CA LYS A 97 6.65 8.21 32.43
C LYS A 97 6.15 8.46 31.01
N ALA A 98 6.31 7.50 30.11
CA ALA A 98 5.84 7.62 28.73
C ALA A 98 4.30 7.73 28.66
N VAL A 99 3.58 6.92 29.45
CA VAL A 99 2.11 6.97 29.53
C VAL A 99 1.63 8.32 30.06
N VAL A 100 2.20 8.82 31.16
CA VAL A 100 1.83 10.12 31.73
C VAL A 100 2.16 11.26 30.76
N GLN A 101 3.33 11.20 30.10
CA GLN A 101 3.72 12.20 29.10
C GLN A 101 2.74 12.27 27.94
N LEU A 102 2.30 11.12 27.43
CA LEU A 102 1.33 11.08 26.34
C LEU A 102 -0.05 11.57 26.80
N MET A 103 -0.53 11.14 27.96
CA MET A 103 -1.92 11.37 28.37
C MET A 103 -2.18 12.76 28.96
N GLU A 104 -1.33 13.25 29.87
CA GLU A 104 -1.66 14.37 30.76
C GLU A 104 -0.91 15.67 30.44
N LYS A 105 0.30 15.60 29.87
CA LYS A 105 1.14 16.79 29.68
C LYS A 105 0.72 17.63 28.48
N GLU A 106 1.12 18.90 28.48
CA GLU A 106 0.92 19.82 27.36
C GLU A 106 1.56 19.30 26.07
N GLU A 107 2.75 18.68 26.19
CA GLU A 107 3.40 17.97 25.09
C GLU A 107 2.47 16.91 24.48
N GLY A 108 1.82 16.08 25.31
CA GLY A 108 0.87 15.06 24.86
C GLY A 108 -0.37 15.62 24.15
N ARG A 109 -0.85 16.80 24.57
CA ARG A 109 -1.94 17.51 23.86
C ARG A 109 -1.51 17.93 22.45
N GLU A 110 -0.30 18.49 22.32
CA GLU A 110 0.25 18.86 21.02
C GLU A 110 0.49 17.64 20.13
N THR A 111 1.01 16.54 20.69
CA THR A 111 1.17 15.25 19.98
C THR A 111 -0.17 14.73 19.45
N ARG A 112 -1.24 14.75 20.27
CA ARG A 112 -2.60 14.38 19.83
C ARG A 112 -3.11 15.28 18.71
N ARG A 113 -2.89 16.60 18.83
CA ARG A 113 -3.30 17.56 17.80
C ARG A 113 -2.61 17.30 16.46
N ARG A 114 -1.31 16.99 16.48
CA ARG A 114 -0.55 16.61 15.28
C ARG A 114 -1.06 15.31 14.66
N ALA A 115 -1.32 14.30 15.48
CA ALA A 115 -1.89 13.04 15.01
C ALA A 115 -3.24 13.24 14.31
N ARG A 116 -4.13 14.07 14.86
CA ARG A 116 -5.41 14.44 14.21
C ARG A 116 -5.21 15.17 12.88
N LYS A 117 -4.26 16.10 12.81
CA LYS A 117 -3.93 16.76 11.53
C LYS A 117 -3.45 15.78 10.45
N LEU A 118 -2.60 14.82 10.83
CA LEU A 118 -2.15 13.78 9.93
C LEU A 118 -3.29 12.86 9.50
N CYS A 119 -4.22 12.53 10.41
CA CYS A 119 -5.44 11.79 10.08
C CYS A 119 -6.26 12.50 9.00
N ASP A 120 -6.53 13.79 9.19
CA ASP A 120 -7.30 14.59 8.23
C ASP A 120 -6.59 14.70 6.89
N ALA A 121 -5.27 14.88 6.89
CA ALA A 121 -4.47 14.89 5.66
C ALA A 121 -4.50 13.53 4.96
N SER A 122 -4.31 12.44 5.71
CA SER A 122 -4.31 11.08 5.17
C SER A 122 -5.66 10.68 4.56
N LYS A 123 -6.79 11.17 5.11
CA LYS A 123 -8.11 10.93 4.52
C LYS A 123 -8.25 11.62 3.16
N LYS A 124 -7.76 12.86 3.06
CA LYS A 124 -7.78 13.62 1.79
C LYS A 124 -6.95 12.99 0.70
N THR A 125 -5.82 12.34 1.01
CA THR A 125 -4.96 11.74 -0.03
C THR A 125 -5.58 10.51 -0.68
N ILE A 126 -6.49 9.81 0.00
CA ILE A 126 -7.15 8.59 -0.50
C ILE A 126 -8.54 8.85 -1.12
N GLU A 127 -9.12 10.02 -0.90
CA GLU A 127 -10.36 10.45 -1.55
C GLU A 127 -10.15 10.64 -3.06
N LYS A 128 -11.26 10.59 -3.83
CA LYS A 128 -11.21 10.79 -5.29
C LYS A 128 -10.58 12.15 -5.62
N GLY A 129 -9.50 12.11 -6.40
CA GLY A 129 -8.72 13.29 -6.77
C GLY A 129 -7.57 13.62 -5.80
N GLY A 130 -7.43 12.89 -4.69
CA GLY A 130 -6.28 12.98 -3.78
C GLY A 130 -5.02 12.33 -4.34
N ASP A 131 -3.85 12.65 -3.75
CA ASP A 131 -2.55 12.24 -4.29
C ASP A 131 -2.35 10.72 -4.35
N SER A 132 -2.67 9.99 -3.28
CA SER A 132 -2.54 8.54 -3.26
C SER A 132 -3.52 7.86 -4.22
N TYR A 133 -4.74 8.41 -4.34
CA TYR A 133 -5.73 7.96 -5.32
C TYR A 133 -5.21 8.15 -6.76
N ASN A 134 -4.72 9.34 -7.08
CA ASN A 134 -4.23 9.66 -8.42
C ASN A 134 -2.99 8.82 -8.79
N ASN A 135 -2.06 8.61 -7.85
CA ASN A 135 -0.89 7.76 -8.07
C ASN A 135 -1.30 6.32 -8.37
N LEU A 136 -2.31 5.78 -7.68
CA LEU A 136 -2.82 4.45 -7.96
C LEU A 136 -3.50 4.37 -9.34
N MET A 137 -4.29 5.39 -9.70
CA MET A 137 -4.93 5.46 -11.02
C MET A 137 -3.88 5.52 -12.14
N GLN A 138 -2.84 6.33 -11.97
CA GLN A 138 -1.73 6.41 -12.91
C GLN A 138 -1.03 5.05 -13.08
N LEU A 139 -0.72 4.37 -11.96
CA LEU A 139 -0.13 3.03 -12.00
C LEU A 139 -1.01 2.04 -12.78
N ILE A 140 -2.33 2.09 -12.57
CA ILE A 140 -3.28 1.22 -13.30
C ILE A 140 -3.23 1.51 -14.80
N ASP A 141 -3.18 2.78 -15.20
CA ASP A 141 -3.15 3.16 -16.60
C ASP A 141 -1.81 2.84 -17.28
N ASP A 142 -0.71 2.95 -16.55
CA ASP A 142 0.61 2.49 -17.01
C ASP A 142 0.61 0.98 -17.25
N LEU A 143 0.04 0.20 -16.32
CA LEU A 143 -0.07 -1.26 -16.47
C LEU A 143 -0.95 -1.67 -17.66
N LYS A 144 -2.06 -0.95 -17.91
CA LYS A 144 -2.89 -1.18 -19.10
C LYS A 144 -2.11 -0.90 -20.39
N SER A 145 -1.38 0.22 -20.42
CA SER A 145 -0.57 0.64 -21.57
C SER A 145 0.53 -0.38 -21.87
N LEU A 146 1.20 -0.89 -20.84
CA LEU A 146 2.20 -1.97 -20.96
C LEU A 146 1.59 -3.27 -21.50
N LYS A 147 0.35 -3.61 -21.11
CA LYS A 147 -0.33 -4.80 -21.64
C LYS A 147 -0.64 -4.66 -23.13
N ILE A 148 -1.10 -3.48 -23.56
CA ILE A 148 -1.43 -3.18 -24.95
C ILE A 148 -0.18 -3.19 -25.83
N SER A 149 0.92 -2.57 -25.37
CA SER A 149 2.18 -2.53 -26.11
C SER A 149 2.78 -3.93 -26.27
N LYS A 150 2.67 -4.80 -25.26
CA LYS A 150 3.09 -6.21 -25.34
C LYS A 150 2.23 -7.04 -26.29
N ALA A 151 0.94 -6.74 -26.42
CA ALA A 151 0.08 -7.40 -27.40
C ALA A 151 0.45 -6.99 -28.84
N HIS A 152 0.70 -5.70 -29.07
CA HIS A 152 1.15 -5.18 -30.36
C HIS A 152 2.52 -5.72 -30.78
N SER A 153 3.49 -5.81 -29.87
CA SER A 153 4.82 -6.36 -30.19
C SER A 153 4.78 -7.86 -30.52
N ARG A 154 3.87 -8.62 -29.91
CA ARG A 154 3.66 -10.04 -30.26
C ARG A 154 2.98 -10.19 -31.62
N SER A 155 2.02 -9.32 -31.95
CA SER A 155 1.36 -9.32 -33.25
C SER A 155 2.30 -8.87 -34.39
N SER A 156 3.15 -7.86 -34.16
CA SER A 156 4.15 -7.42 -35.13
C SER A 156 5.28 -8.43 -35.34
N THR A 157 5.67 -9.19 -34.31
CA THR A 157 6.64 -10.28 -34.44
C THR A 157 6.06 -11.44 -35.27
N LEU A 158 4.77 -11.77 -35.10
CA LEU A 158 4.09 -12.72 -35.99
C LEU A 158 4.07 -12.20 -37.44
N TYR A 159 3.66 -10.94 -37.67
CA TYR A 159 3.64 -10.36 -39.03
C TYR A 159 5.02 -10.28 -39.70
N CYS A 160 6.10 -10.07 -38.92
CA CYS A 160 7.47 -10.14 -39.42
C CYS A 160 7.88 -11.57 -39.81
N GLY A 161 7.47 -12.58 -39.03
CA GLY A 161 7.67 -13.99 -39.34
C GLY A 161 6.94 -14.44 -40.61
N TYR A 162 5.71 -13.95 -40.85
CA TYR A 162 4.96 -14.28 -42.07
C TYR A 162 5.47 -13.56 -43.33
N ARG A 163 6.15 -12.41 -43.23
CA ARG A 163 6.77 -11.76 -44.40
C ARG A 163 8.05 -12.42 -44.89
N VAL A 164 8.79 -13.15 -44.03
CA VAL A 164 9.99 -13.89 -44.48
C VAL A 164 9.62 -15.16 -45.25
N CYS A 165 8.42 -15.72 -45.04
CA CYS A 165 7.95 -16.90 -45.79
C CYS A 165 7.21 -16.58 -47.10
N GLN A 166 6.83 -15.32 -47.38
CA GLN A 166 6.06 -14.97 -48.58
C GLN A 166 6.93 -14.53 -49.79
N LEU A 167 8.25 -14.72 -49.74
CA LEU A 167 9.18 -14.37 -50.83
C LEU A 167 9.79 -15.58 -51.56
N LEU A 168 9.34 -16.81 -51.28
CA LEU A 168 9.84 -18.02 -51.95
C LEU A 168 8.75 -18.84 -52.68
N ALA A 169 7.59 -18.25 -52.98
CA ALA A 169 6.49 -18.94 -53.65
C ALA A 169 5.89 -18.15 -54.82
N CYS A 170 6.72 -17.50 -55.63
CA CYS A 170 6.31 -16.90 -56.90
C CYS A 170 7.38 -17.10 -57.99
N ASP A 171 7.83 -18.34 -58.20
CA ASP A 171 8.42 -18.74 -59.48
C ASP A 171 7.65 -19.97 -59.97
N ASN A 172 7.14 -19.88 -61.19
CA ASN A 172 6.23 -20.81 -61.87
C ASN A 172 4.74 -20.58 -61.55
N ILE A 173 4.13 -19.66 -62.28
CA ILE A 173 3.11 -19.97 -63.29
C ILE A 173 3.10 -18.77 -64.26
N LYS A 174 3.79 -18.93 -65.40
CA LYS A 174 3.44 -18.21 -66.62
C LYS A 174 2.43 -19.10 -67.33
N ASN A 175 1.20 -18.62 -67.52
CA ASN A 175 0.56 -18.56 -68.83
C ASN A 175 -0.89 -18.05 -68.71
N ASP A 176 -1.21 -17.30 -69.75
CA ASP A 176 -2.51 -16.91 -70.27
C ASP A 176 -3.15 -15.58 -69.85
N VAL A 177 -3.55 -14.91 -70.93
CA VAL A 177 -3.86 -13.51 -71.17
C VAL A 177 -5.38 -13.32 -71.14
N THR A 178 -5.78 -12.04 -71.08
CA THR A 178 -7.11 -11.42 -71.35
C THR A 178 -8.06 -11.35 -70.16
N ASP A 179 -8.89 -10.33 -69.96
CA ASP A 179 -8.96 -8.91 -70.35
C ASP A 179 -10.07 -8.32 -69.43
N ASP A 180 -10.12 -7.00 -69.36
CA ASP A 180 -11.25 -6.15 -69.04
C ASP A 180 -11.73 -5.91 -67.60
N SER A 181 -11.37 -4.68 -67.17
CA SER A 181 -12.30 -3.68 -66.62
C SER A 181 -12.75 -3.80 -65.14
N GLY A 182 -12.20 -2.88 -64.34
CA GLY A 182 -13.04 -1.87 -63.69
C GLY A 182 -13.69 -2.19 -62.33
N PHE A 183 -13.17 -1.48 -61.32
CA PHE A 183 -13.93 -0.82 -60.26
C PHE A 183 -14.32 -1.59 -58.99
N ALA A 184 -14.19 -0.86 -57.87
CA ALA A 184 -14.26 -1.27 -56.48
C ALA A 184 -15.68 -1.58 -55.96
N LYS A 185 -15.77 -2.26 -54.80
CA LYS A 185 -16.49 -1.77 -53.61
C LYS A 185 -16.30 -2.64 -52.35
N ASP A 186 -16.38 -1.94 -51.23
CA ASP A 186 -16.25 -2.30 -49.82
C ASP A 186 -17.29 -3.28 -49.27
N GLU A 187 -17.02 -3.62 -48.00
CA GLU A 187 -17.94 -3.99 -46.91
C GLU A 187 -17.97 -5.47 -46.55
N THR A 188 -17.44 -5.80 -45.37
CA THR A 188 -17.94 -6.94 -44.60
C THR A 188 -17.91 -6.62 -43.12
N THR A 189 -19.11 -6.31 -42.62
CA THR A 189 -19.52 -6.26 -41.21
C THR A 189 -19.28 -7.60 -40.51
N CYS A 190 -18.67 -7.55 -39.33
CA CYS A 190 -18.53 -8.70 -38.42
C CYS A 190 -19.82 -8.94 -37.63
N GLU A 191 -20.51 -10.06 -37.88
CA GLU A 191 -21.46 -10.64 -36.93
C GLU A 191 -20.74 -11.69 -36.07
N ILE A 192 -20.88 -11.53 -34.74
CA ILE A 192 -20.35 -12.43 -33.73
C ILE A 192 -21.47 -13.41 -33.37
N GLN A 193 -21.33 -14.69 -33.73
CA GLN A 193 -22.13 -15.76 -33.13
C GLN A 193 -21.39 -16.33 -31.91
N LYS A 194 -22.10 -16.33 -30.78
CA LYS A 194 -21.77 -17.09 -29.57
C LYS A 194 -22.08 -18.56 -29.84
N GLU A 195 -21.16 -19.45 -29.49
CA GLU A 195 -21.48 -20.86 -29.28
C GLU A 195 -21.20 -21.24 -27.82
N GLU A 196 -22.26 -21.73 -27.19
CA GLU A 196 -22.24 -22.58 -26.00
C GLU A 196 -21.86 -24.00 -26.43
N ASN A 197 -20.96 -24.63 -25.67
CA ASN A 197 -21.09 -25.98 -25.11
C ASN A 197 -19.96 -26.25 -24.13
#